data_AF-A0A6V8NLI5-F1
#
_entry.id   AF-A0A6V8NLI5-F1
#
_cell.length_a   1.000
_cell.length_b   1.000
_cell.length_c   1.000
_cell.angle_alpha   90.00
_cell.angle_beta   90.00
_cell.angle_gamma   90.00
#
_symmetry.space_group_name_H-M   'P 1'
#
loop_
_entity.id
_entity.type
_entity.pdbx_description
1 polymer ?
#
loop_
_entity_poly.entity_id
_entity_poly.type
_entity_poly.pdbx_seq_one_letter_code
_entity_poly.pdbx_strand_id
1 'polypeptide(L)'
;MHFQTKKFLTAEDLVWMFKRGLENLKESEEYVNELNVFPVPDGDTGTNLVLTMQAVVDDIDSLDNLDMRTVAAAISQASLMGARGNSGVILSQIFRGICEVIQDKEAIDSQILGQALDRARDISYKAVMKPVEGTMLTVIKDVAGAASIYSNDSVDLVELLVQLVDEAERSVQETINLLPVLKEAGVVDAGGVGLLAILRGFLDVVRGEKELVRREKVGVLSRVSPTAEDVEELYLLLPDVS
;
A
#
# COMPACT_ATOMS: atom_id res chain seq x y z
N MET A 1 20.35 -4.69 -10.89
CA MET A 1 20.18 -5.49 -9.65
C MET A 1 19.65 -6.86 -10.04
N HIS A 2 20.33 -7.96 -9.66
CA HIS A 2 19.72 -9.29 -9.72
C HIS A 2 18.86 -9.42 -8.47
N PHE A 3 17.55 -9.28 -8.61
CA PHE A 3 16.63 -9.61 -7.53
C PHE A 3 16.54 -11.14 -7.41
N GLN A 4 16.44 -11.63 -6.18
CA GLN A 4 16.13 -13.04 -5.95
C GLN A 4 14.74 -13.33 -6.52
N THR A 5 14.60 -14.39 -7.33
CA THR A 5 13.31 -14.77 -7.91
C THR A 5 12.39 -15.35 -6.84
N LYS A 6 11.11 -14.96 -6.85
CA LYS A 6 10.07 -15.49 -5.98
C LYS A 6 8.87 -15.88 -6.84
N LYS A 7 8.72 -17.18 -7.14
CA LYS A 7 7.62 -17.69 -7.96
C LYS A 7 6.30 -17.88 -7.19
N PHE A 8 6.38 -18.17 -5.91
CA PHE A 8 5.22 -18.42 -5.05
C PHE A 8 5.39 -17.76 -3.67
N LEU A 9 4.30 -17.24 -3.11
CA LEU A 9 4.19 -16.89 -1.69
C LEU A 9 3.57 -18.05 -0.92
N THR A 10 4.18 -18.40 0.21
CA THR A 10 3.64 -19.30 1.21
C THR A 10 2.86 -18.53 2.27
N ALA A 11 2.17 -19.24 3.16
CA ALA A 11 1.54 -18.63 4.34
C ALA A 11 2.56 -17.90 5.23
N GLU A 12 3.77 -18.45 5.39
CA GLU A 12 4.85 -17.80 6.14
C GLU A 12 5.32 -16.50 5.48
N ASP A 13 5.39 -16.46 4.14
CA ASP A 13 5.71 -15.20 3.44
C ASP A 13 4.66 -14.12 3.74
N LEU A 14 3.37 -14.47 3.81
CA LEU A 14 2.31 -13.51 4.18
C LEU A 14 2.50 -13.00 5.61
N VAL A 15 2.85 -13.85 6.57
CA VAL A 15 3.15 -13.41 7.94
C VAL A 15 4.24 -12.34 7.94
N TRP A 16 5.34 -12.59 7.24
CA TRP A 16 6.43 -11.62 7.13
C TRP A 16 6.01 -10.34 6.38
N MET A 17 5.23 -10.46 5.31
CA MET A 17 4.70 -9.33 4.57
C MET A 17 3.88 -8.41 5.47
N PHE A 18 2.94 -8.95 6.27
CA PHE A 18 2.14 -8.15 7.20
C PHE A 18 2.98 -7.49 8.30
N LYS A 19 3.97 -8.20 8.84
CA LYS A 19 4.91 -7.64 9.83
C LYS A 19 5.71 -6.48 9.26
N ARG A 20 6.29 -6.65 8.07
CA ARG A 20 7.06 -5.60 7.41
C ARG A 20 6.17 -4.44 6.95
N GLY A 21 4.97 -4.74 6.45
CA GLY A 21 3.99 -3.73 6.09
C GLY A 21 3.60 -2.86 7.28
N LEU A 22 3.41 -3.46 8.46
CA LEU A 22 3.19 -2.72 9.72
C LEU A 22 4.40 -1.86 10.12
N GLU A 23 5.62 -2.38 9.98
CA GLU A 23 6.84 -1.62 10.29
C GLU A 23 6.96 -0.37 9.41
N ASN A 24 6.87 -0.52 8.08
CA ASN A 24 6.92 0.60 7.15
C ASN A 24 5.79 1.61 7.39
N LEU A 25 4.61 1.12 7.77
CA LEU A 25 3.48 1.98 8.13
C LEU A 25 3.73 2.76 9.42
N LYS A 26 4.30 2.13 10.46
CA LYS A 26 4.71 2.81 11.70
C LYS A 26 5.76 3.89 11.45
N GLU A 27 6.74 3.61 10.58
CA GLU A 27 7.75 4.61 10.19
C GLU A 27 7.13 5.81 9.46
N SER A 28 5.99 5.60 8.79
CA SER A 28 5.27 6.63 8.04
C SER A 28 4.10 7.26 8.83
N GLU A 29 3.83 6.82 10.06
CA GLU A 29 2.60 7.14 10.81
C GLU A 29 2.40 8.65 10.96
N GLU A 30 3.42 9.36 11.47
CA GLU A 30 3.37 10.81 11.68
C GLU A 30 3.12 11.56 10.37
N TYR A 31 3.82 11.17 9.30
CA TYR A 31 3.65 11.78 7.98
C TYR A 31 2.25 11.54 7.42
N VAL A 32 1.71 10.32 7.56
CA VAL A 32 0.33 10.02 7.14
C VAL A 32 -0.69 10.84 7.94
N ASN A 33 -0.47 11.02 9.23
CA ASN A 33 -1.32 11.88 10.07
C ASN A 33 -1.28 13.34 9.64
N GLU A 34 -0.12 13.88 9.24
CA GLU A 34 0.03 15.24 8.74
C GLU A 34 -0.75 15.51 7.43
N LEU A 35 -0.92 14.47 6.58
CA LEU A 35 -1.66 14.58 5.32
C LEU A 35 -3.19 14.49 5.50
N ASN A 36 -3.67 14.13 6.68
CA ASN A 36 -5.09 13.86 6.91
C ASN A 36 -5.91 15.16 6.91
N VAL A 37 -6.38 15.55 5.71
CA VAL A 37 -7.25 16.71 5.50
C VAL A 37 -8.65 16.33 4.99
N PHE A 38 -8.88 15.04 4.68
CA PHE A 38 -10.12 14.52 4.14
C PHE A 38 -10.44 13.12 4.70
N PRO A 39 -11.72 12.80 5.01
CA PRO A 39 -12.87 13.69 5.00
C PRO A 39 -12.94 14.61 6.22
N VAL A 40 -12.21 14.29 7.28
CA VAL A 40 -12.16 15.04 8.53
C VAL A 40 -10.68 15.28 8.88
N PRO A 41 -10.25 16.52 9.07
CA PRO A 41 -8.86 16.85 9.37
C PRO A 41 -8.53 16.66 10.87
N ASP A 42 -8.65 15.44 11.37
CA ASP A 42 -8.41 15.07 12.77
C ASP A 42 -7.03 14.48 13.03
N GLY A 43 -6.21 14.32 11.97
CA GLY A 43 -4.81 13.91 12.10
C GLY A 43 -4.62 12.48 12.61
N ASP A 44 -5.60 11.59 12.45
CA ASP A 44 -5.57 10.24 13.00
C ASP A 44 -5.42 9.10 11.98
N THR A 45 -5.38 9.40 10.67
CA THR A 45 -5.44 8.37 9.62
C THR A 45 -4.30 7.36 9.72
N GLY A 46 -3.06 7.81 9.95
CA GLY A 46 -1.90 6.95 10.16
C GLY A 46 -2.07 6.08 11.40
N THR A 47 -2.47 6.67 12.52
CA THR A 47 -2.73 5.95 13.77
C THR A 47 -3.82 4.89 13.60
N ASN A 48 -4.90 5.22 12.90
CA ASN A 48 -5.99 4.30 12.59
C ASN A 48 -5.52 3.10 11.76
N LEU A 49 -4.67 3.32 10.75
CA LEU A 49 -4.10 2.26 9.94
C LEU A 49 -3.10 1.40 10.73
N VAL A 50 -2.23 2.01 11.54
CA VAL A 50 -1.27 1.30 12.40
C VAL A 50 -1.99 0.40 13.38
N LEU A 51 -3.02 0.90 14.09
CA LEU A 51 -3.80 0.10 15.04
C LEU A 51 -4.53 -1.06 14.36
N THR A 52 -5.04 -0.84 13.15
CA THR A 52 -5.70 -1.89 12.35
C THR A 52 -4.70 -2.98 11.93
N MET A 53 -3.52 -2.59 11.43
CA MET A 53 -2.45 -3.53 11.06
C MET A 53 -1.84 -4.24 12.26
N GLN A 54 -1.72 -3.55 13.40
CA GLN A 54 -1.21 -4.14 14.65
C GLN A 54 -2.12 -5.26 15.13
N ALA A 55 -3.45 -5.06 15.11
CA ALA A 55 -4.40 -6.11 15.47
C ALA A 55 -4.23 -7.38 14.60
N VAL A 56 -3.94 -7.21 13.30
CA VAL A 56 -3.65 -8.34 12.40
C VAL A 56 -2.37 -9.06 12.79
N VAL A 57 -1.28 -8.32 13.00
CA VAL A 57 0.01 -8.92 13.35
C VAL A 57 -0.05 -9.65 14.70
N ASP A 58 -0.72 -9.06 15.70
CA ASP A 58 -0.91 -9.67 17.02
C ASP A 58 -1.70 -10.99 16.92
N ASP A 59 -2.74 -11.05 16.09
CA ASP A 59 -3.54 -12.26 15.87
C ASP A 59 -2.74 -13.34 15.14
N ILE A 60 -1.99 -12.97 14.10
CA ILE A 60 -1.08 -13.87 13.38
C ILE A 60 -0.01 -14.44 14.31
N ASP A 61 0.57 -13.63 15.19
CA ASP A 61 1.62 -14.05 16.14
C ASP A 61 1.09 -15.03 17.21
N SER A 62 -0.23 -15.11 17.37
CA SER A 62 -0.88 -16.06 18.28
C SER A 62 -1.22 -17.41 17.64
N LEU A 63 -0.98 -17.58 16.33
CA LEU A 63 -1.32 -18.81 15.61
C LEU A 63 -0.35 -19.95 15.92
N ASP A 64 -0.91 -21.11 16.26
CA ASP A 64 -0.13 -22.35 16.46
C ASP A 64 0.29 -23.01 15.13
N ASN A 65 -0.46 -22.78 14.04
CA ASN A 65 -0.25 -23.38 12.72
C ASN A 65 -0.29 -22.33 11.62
N LEU A 66 0.69 -22.38 10.71
CA LEU A 66 0.84 -21.42 9.61
C LEU A 66 0.49 -22.06 8.26
N ASP A 67 -0.79 -22.38 8.06
CA ASP A 67 -1.33 -22.69 6.74
C ASP A 67 -2.11 -21.51 6.14
N MET A 68 -2.29 -21.51 4.82
CA MET A 68 -2.89 -20.37 4.09
C MET A 68 -4.30 -20.04 4.58
N ARG A 69 -5.11 -21.05 4.91
CA ARG A 69 -6.48 -20.84 5.38
C ARG A 69 -6.47 -20.16 6.74
N THR A 70 -5.67 -20.68 7.66
CA THR A 70 -5.55 -20.17 9.03
C THR A 70 -5.01 -18.73 9.03
N VAL A 71 -3.95 -18.46 8.26
CA VAL A 71 -3.36 -17.11 8.15
C VAL A 71 -4.32 -16.13 7.45
N ALA A 72 -4.97 -16.54 6.36
CA ALA A 72 -5.94 -15.67 5.68
C ALA A 72 -7.18 -15.37 6.55
N ALA A 73 -7.63 -16.35 7.34
CA ALA A 73 -8.71 -16.15 8.30
C ALA A 73 -8.32 -15.14 9.40
N ALA A 74 -7.13 -15.28 9.98
CA ALA A 74 -6.58 -14.36 10.97
C ALA A 74 -6.51 -12.93 10.42
N ILE A 75 -5.89 -12.74 9.24
CA ILE A 75 -5.81 -11.43 8.57
C ILE A 75 -7.20 -10.81 8.38
N SER A 76 -8.13 -11.56 7.83
CA SER A 76 -9.48 -11.08 7.50
C SER A 76 -10.29 -10.71 8.75
N GLN A 77 -10.29 -11.58 9.78
CA GLN A 77 -11.06 -11.34 11.00
C GLN A 77 -10.44 -10.26 11.88
N ALA A 78 -9.12 -10.31 12.10
CA ALA A 78 -8.43 -9.38 12.97
C ALA A 78 -8.43 -7.96 12.40
N SER A 79 -8.25 -7.80 11.08
CA SER A 79 -8.34 -6.47 10.45
C SER A 79 -9.73 -5.88 10.59
N LEU A 80 -10.79 -6.69 10.46
CA LEU A 80 -12.17 -6.23 10.60
C LEU A 80 -12.52 -5.86 12.04
N MET A 81 -12.16 -6.71 13.01
CA MET A 81 -12.44 -6.49 14.43
C MET A 81 -11.57 -5.37 15.03
N GLY A 82 -10.33 -5.25 14.54
CA GLY A 82 -9.36 -4.24 14.95
C GLY A 82 -9.47 -2.92 14.20
N ALA A 83 -10.33 -2.82 13.18
CA ALA A 83 -10.47 -1.63 12.35
C ALA A 83 -10.74 -0.37 13.19
N ARG A 84 -9.96 0.69 12.94
CA ARG A 84 -10.12 2.01 13.58
C ARG A 84 -10.42 3.08 12.53
N GLY A 85 -11.42 3.92 12.83
CA GLY A 85 -11.87 4.98 11.93
C GLY A 85 -12.33 4.46 10.56
N ASN A 86 -12.58 5.38 9.64
CA ASN A 86 -13.00 5.03 8.27
C ASN A 86 -11.86 4.39 7.47
N SER A 87 -10.62 4.86 7.66
CA SER A 87 -9.44 4.37 6.96
C SER A 87 -9.13 2.91 7.33
N GLY A 88 -9.19 2.55 8.62
CA GLY A 88 -9.03 1.18 9.07
C GLY A 88 -10.17 0.26 8.59
N VAL A 89 -11.41 0.75 8.55
CA VAL A 89 -12.52 -0.01 7.96
C VAL A 89 -12.25 -0.29 6.48
N ILE A 90 -11.87 0.70 5.67
CA ILE A 90 -11.57 0.48 4.24
C ILE A 90 -10.42 -0.51 4.08
N LEU A 91 -9.34 -0.37 4.85
CA LEU A 91 -8.20 -1.28 4.82
C LEU A 91 -8.61 -2.72 5.15
N SER A 92 -9.48 -2.92 6.16
CA SER A 92 -9.98 -4.25 6.50
C SER A 92 -10.74 -4.91 5.34
N GLN A 93 -11.45 -4.11 4.53
CA GLN A 93 -12.19 -4.63 3.38
C GLN A 93 -11.27 -4.97 2.20
N ILE A 94 -10.17 -4.23 2.03
CA ILE A 94 -9.11 -4.60 1.08
C ILE A 94 -8.55 -5.97 1.45
N PHE A 95 -8.13 -6.15 2.71
CA PHE A 95 -7.59 -7.44 3.17
C PHE A 95 -8.60 -8.57 3.08
N ARG A 96 -9.85 -8.33 3.47
CA ARG A 96 -10.93 -9.31 3.30
C ARG A 96 -11.03 -9.77 1.85
N GLY A 97 -11.03 -8.85 0.89
CA GLY A 97 -11.13 -9.21 -0.53
C GLY A 97 -9.93 -10.05 -1.01
N ILE A 98 -8.71 -9.73 -0.56
CA ILE A 98 -7.52 -10.56 -0.82
C ILE A 98 -7.72 -11.97 -0.24
N CYS A 99 -8.04 -12.05 1.06
CA CYS A 99 -8.22 -13.29 1.80
C CYS A 99 -9.30 -14.20 1.22
N GLU A 100 -10.39 -13.63 0.68
CA GLU A 100 -11.45 -14.40 0.02
C GLU A 100 -10.92 -15.25 -1.15
N VAL A 101 -9.89 -14.78 -1.86
CA VAL A 101 -9.28 -15.49 -3.01
C VAL A 101 -8.21 -16.49 -2.57
N ILE A 102 -7.38 -16.12 -1.58
CA ILE A 102 -6.18 -16.89 -1.22
C ILE A 102 -6.42 -18.01 -0.21
N GLN A 103 -7.49 -17.94 0.61
CA GLN A 103 -7.71 -18.85 1.75
C GLN A 103 -7.75 -20.36 1.39
N ASP A 104 -8.10 -20.70 0.16
CA ASP A 104 -8.19 -22.09 -0.32
C ASP A 104 -7.00 -22.50 -1.20
N LYS A 105 -5.94 -21.67 -1.25
CA LYS A 105 -4.74 -21.91 -2.07
C LYS A 105 -3.62 -22.50 -1.22
N GLU A 106 -2.82 -23.38 -1.78
CA GLU A 106 -1.60 -23.87 -1.12
C GLU A 106 -0.47 -22.83 -1.19
N ALA A 107 -0.41 -22.09 -2.29
CA ALA A 107 0.54 -21.01 -2.52
C ALA A 107 -0.05 -19.96 -3.47
N ILE A 108 0.52 -18.76 -3.48
CA ILE A 108 0.07 -17.63 -4.30
C ILE A 108 1.13 -17.35 -5.37
N ASP A 109 0.76 -17.46 -6.63
CA ASP A 109 1.56 -16.98 -7.77
C ASP A 109 1.11 -15.57 -8.23
N SER A 110 1.73 -15.07 -9.29
CA SER A 110 1.42 -13.78 -9.89
C SER A 110 -0.06 -13.65 -10.26
N GLN A 111 -0.66 -14.68 -10.86
CA GLN A 111 -2.04 -14.64 -11.33
C GLN A 111 -3.05 -14.65 -10.17
N ILE A 112 -2.79 -15.47 -9.14
CA ILE A 112 -3.61 -15.50 -7.92
C ILE A 112 -3.53 -14.14 -7.20
N LEU A 113 -2.35 -13.52 -7.11
CA LEU A 113 -2.22 -12.19 -6.52
C LEU A 113 -3.00 -11.14 -7.31
N GLY A 114 -2.95 -11.19 -8.64
CA GLY A 114 -3.75 -10.30 -9.50
C GLY A 114 -5.26 -10.45 -9.25
N GLN A 115 -5.76 -11.69 -9.19
CA GLN A 115 -7.17 -11.98 -8.86
C GLN A 115 -7.54 -11.49 -7.46
N ALA A 116 -6.65 -11.64 -6.48
CA ALA A 116 -6.86 -11.19 -5.11
C ALA A 116 -6.97 -9.68 -5.01
N LEU A 117 -6.18 -8.92 -5.78
CA LEU A 117 -6.25 -7.45 -5.83
C LEU A 117 -7.51 -6.94 -6.54
N ASP A 118 -7.93 -7.59 -7.63
CA ASP A 118 -9.21 -7.29 -8.28
C ASP A 118 -10.38 -7.49 -7.31
N ARG A 119 -10.35 -8.58 -6.53
CA ARG A 119 -11.34 -8.82 -5.48
C ARG A 119 -11.26 -7.80 -4.35
N ALA A 120 -10.06 -7.39 -3.95
CA ALA A 120 -9.84 -6.36 -2.94
C ALA A 120 -10.48 -5.03 -3.31
N ARG A 121 -10.29 -4.57 -4.54
CA ARG A 121 -10.96 -3.39 -5.10
C ARG A 121 -12.48 -3.54 -5.00
N ASP A 122 -13.01 -4.66 -5.48
CA ASP A 122 -14.46 -4.88 -5.51
C ASP A 122 -15.10 -4.82 -4.12
N ILE A 123 -14.48 -5.47 -3.13
CA ILE A 123 -14.99 -5.53 -1.77
C ILE A 123 -14.86 -4.16 -1.08
N SER A 124 -13.73 -3.47 -1.24
CA SER A 124 -13.53 -2.16 -0.61
C SER A 124 -14.47 -1.08 -1.14
N TYR A 125 -14.72 -1.03 -2.46
CA TYR A 125 -15.69 -0.10 -3.05
C TYR A 125 -17.12 -0.41 -2.60
N LYS A 126 -17.52 -1.69 -2.51
CA LYS A 126 -18.87 -2.07 -2.09
C LYS A 126 -19.13 -1.80 -0.61
N ALA A 127 -18.09 -1.73 0.21
CA ALA A 127 -18.22 -1.47 1.64
C ALA A 127 -18.47 0.01 1.98
N VAL A 128 -18.21 0.92 1.03
CA VAL A 128 -18.40 2.36 1.22
C VAL A 128 -19.68 2.79 0.50
N MET A 129 -20.62 3.41 1.22
CA MET A 129 -21.91 3.82 0.66
C MET A 129 -21.78 4.81 -0.51
N LYS A 130 -20.78 5.70 -0.45
CA LYS A 130 -20.44 6.66 -1.50
C LYS A 130 -18.92 6.67 -1.69
N PRO A 131 -18.39 5.77 -2.54
CA PRO A 131 -16.97 5.75 -2.87
C PRO A 131 -16.54 7.08 -3.47
N VAL A 132 -15.34 7.55 -3.09
CA VAL A 132 -14.79 8.84 -3.52
C VAL A 132 -13.44 8.58 -4.18
N GLU A 133 -13.30 9.01 -5.44
CA GLU A 133 -12.01 8.98 -6.14
C GLU A 133 -11.07 10.05 -5.57
N GLY A 134 -9.76 9.84 -5.66
CA GLY A 134 -8.75 10.61 -4.95
C GLY A 134 -8.54 10.16 -3.50
N THR A 135 -8.98 8.95 -3.14
CA THR A 135 -8.73 8.34 -1.83
C THR A 135 -7.95 7.02 -1.98
N MET A 136 -7.65 6.34 -0.86
CA MET A 136 -7.12 4.97 -0.85
C MET A 136 -7.89 4.00 -1.78
N LEU A 137 -9.19 4.23 -2.00
CA LEU A 137 -9.99 3.45 -2.96
C LEU A 137 -9.44 3.58 -4.39
N THR A 138 -9.05 4.78 -4.82
CA THR A 138 -8.41 4.99 -6.12
C THR A 138 -7.11 4.23 -6.23
N VAL A 139 -6.28 4.27 -5.19
CA VAL A 139 -4.98 3.57 -5.17
C VAL A 139 -5.17 2.06 -5.32
N ILE A 140 -6.08 1.43 -4.58
CA ILE A 140 -6.32 -0.02 -4.73
C ILE A 140 -6.96 -0.35 -6.09
N LYS A 141 -7.79 0.53 -6.65
CA LYS A 141 -8.36 0.36 -8.00
C LYS A 141 -7.26 0.37 -9.06
N ASP A 142 -6.33 1.33 -9.00
CA ASP A 142 -5.26 1.47 -9.98
C ASP A 142 -4.25 0.33 -9.86
N VAL A 143 -3.89 -0.06 -8.62
CA VAL A 143 -3.07 -1.25 -8.35
C VAL A 143 -3.71 -2.52 -8.90
N ALA A 144 -5.02 -2.73 -8.70
CA ALA A 144 -5.73 -3.88 -9.25
C ALA A 144 -5.76 -3.85 -10.80
N GLY A 145 -5.88 -2.65 -11.39
CA GLY A 145 -5.78 -2.44 -12.83
C GLY A 145 -4.40 -2.84 -13.38
N ALA A 146 -3.32 -2.37 -12.75
CA ALA A 146 -1.96 -2.78 -13.12
C ALA A 146 -1.75 -4.28 -12.93
N ALA A 147 -2.25 -4.87 -11.84
CA ALA A 147 -2.14 -6.31 -11.62
C ALA A 147 -2.84 -7.11 -12.73
N SER A 148 -3.99 -6.65 -13.22
CA SER A 148 -4.72 -7.29 -14.32
C SER A 148 -3.96 -7.24 -15.65
N ILE A 149 -3.09 -6.25 -15.84
CA ILE A 149 -2.26 -6.09 -17.04
C ILE A 149 -0.99 -6.93 -16.95
N TYR A 150 -0.32 -6.90 -15.80
CA TYR A 150 1.02 -7.48 -15.65
C TYR A 150 1.05 -8.91 -15.11
N SER A 151 0.02 -9.35 -14.37
CA SER A 151 0.01 -10.70 -13.81
C SER A 151 -0.19 -11.78 -14.89
N ASN A 152 0.66 -12.81 -14.85
CA ASN A 152 0.52 -14.03 -15.63
C ASN A 152 1.47 -15.11 -15.10
N ASP A 153 1.29 -16.36 -15.54
CA ASP A 153 2.04 -17.54 -15.08
C ASP A 153 3.57 -17.44 -15.28
N SER A 154 4.04 -16.59 -16.19
CA SER A 154 5.48 -16.45 -16.49
C SER A 154 6.17 -15.39 -15.65
N VAL A 155 5.43 -14.45 -15.06
CA VAL A 155 5.97 -13.32 -14.28
C VAL A 155 6.39 -13.76 -12.89
N ASP A 156 7.47 -13.18 -12.38
CA ASP A 156 7.94 -13.38 -11.02
C ASP A 156 7.21 -12.43 -10.05
N LEU A 157 6.96 -12.85 -8.81
CA LEU A 157 6.24 -12.00 -7.84
C LEU A 157 7.04 -10.75 -7.48
N VAL A 158 8.37 -10.80 -7.51
CA VAL A 158 9.17 -9.58 -7.29
C VAL A 158 8.95 -8.59 -8.40
N GLU A 159 8.96 -9.04 -9.66
CA GLU A 159 8.70 -8.19 -10.82
C GLU A 159 7.29 -7.60 -10.76
N LEU A 160 6.27 -8.42 -10.46
CA LEU A 160 4.89 -7.95 -10.31
C LEU A 160 4.80 -6.89 -9.20
N LEU A 161 5.28 -7.18 -7.99
CA LEU A 161 5.17 -6.25 -6.86
C LEU A 161 5.93 -4.94 -7.08
N VAL A 162 7.03 -4.95 -7.84
CA VAL A 162 7.67 -3.70 -8.29
C VAL A 162 6.71 -2.86 -9.12
N GLN A 163 6.09 -3.44 -10.14
CA GLN A 163 5.12 -2.73 -10.99
C GLN A 163 3.93 -2.21 -10.19
N LEU A 164 3.45 -2.99 -9.21
CA LEU A 164 2.31 -2.60 -8.37
C LEU A 164 2.66 -1.46 -7.41
N VAL A 165 3.86 -1.47 -6.81
CA VAL A 165 4.33 -0.38 -5.95
C VAL A 165 4.53 0.90 -6.76
N ASP A 166 5.11 0.80 -7.95
CA ASP A 166 5.30 1.95 -8.85
C ASP A 166 3.95 2.54 -9.28
N GLU A 167 2.94 1.70 -9.55
CA GLU A 167 1.58 2.16 -9.84
C GLU A 167 0.91 2.80 -8.62
N ALA A 168 1.03 2.19 -7.43
CA ALA A 168 0.50 2.77 -6.21
C ALA A 168 1.10 4.16 -5.94
N GLU A 169 2.40 4.32 -6.16
CA GLU A 169 3.07 5.62 -6.02
C GLU A 169 2.54 6.65 -7.01
N ARG A 170 2.40 6.29 -8.29
CA ARG A 170 1.78 7.17 -9.30
C ARG A 170 0.35 7.57 -8.92
N SER A 171 -0.47 6.60 -8.51
CA SER A 171 -1.86 6.83 -8.12
C SER A 171 -1.96 7.76 -6.91
N VAL A 172 -1.11 7.57 -5.89
CA VAL A 172 -1.01 8.46 -4.73
C VAL A 172 -0.68 9.89 -5.16
N GLN A 173 0.32 10.09 -6.03
CA GLN A 173 0.68 11.42 -6.51
C GLN A 173 -0.47 12.10 -7.27
N GLU A 174 -1.30 11.33 -7.97
CA GLU A 174 -2.43 11.87 -8.72
C GLU A 174 -3.62 12.24 -7.83
N THR A 175 -3.75 11.70 -6.61
CA THR A 175 -4.89 11.98 -5.73
C THR A 175 -5.13 13.47 -5.47
N ILE A 176 -4.06 14.28 -5.42
CA ILE A 176 -4.13 15.74 -5.28
C ILE A 176 -4.96 16.41 -6.40
N ASN A 177 -4.97 15.84 -7.60
CA ASN A 177 -5.70 16.36 -8.75
C ASN A 177 -7.15 15.87 -8.81
N LEU A 178 -7.49 14.82 -8.06
CA LEU A 178 -8.80 14.16 -8.10
C LEU A 178 -9.78 14.72 -7.07
N LEU A 179 -9.28 15.34 -5.99
CA LEU A 179 -10.12 15.95 -4.96
C LEU A 179 -9.78 17.42 -4.71
N PRO A 180 -10.77 18.34 -4.81
CA PRO A 180 -10.54 19.77 -4.56
C PRO A 180 -9.89 20.06 -3.21
N VAL A 181 -10.32 19.38 -2.14
CA VAL A 181 -9.77 19.58 -0.78
C VAL A 181 -8.29 19.22 -0.69
N LEU A 182 -7.86 18.15 -1.38
CA LEU A 182 -6.46 17.74 -1.43
C LEU A 182 -5.63 18.77 -2.22
N LYS A 183 -6.18 19.22 -3.36
CA LYS A 183 -5.57 20.27 -4.19
C LYS A 183 -5.39 21.60 -3.45
N GLU A 184 -6.42 22.04 -2.73
CA GLU A 184 -6.40 23.28 -1.95
C GLU A 184 -5.41 23.21 -0.79
N ALA A 185 -5.30 22.06 -0.13
CA ALA A 185 -4.33 21.83 0.93
C ALA A 185 -2.91 21.55 0.41
N GLY A 186 -2.74 21.27 -0.89
CA GLY A 186 -1.45 20.97 -1.48
C GLY A 186 -0.87 19.61 -1.05
N VAL A 187 -1.74 18.66 -0.70
CA VAL A 187 -1.35 17.34 -0.18
C VAL A 187 -1.98 16.21 -0.99
N VAL A 188 -1.43 15.01 -0.87
CA VAL A 188 -2.00 13.76 -1.41
C VAL A 188 -2.87 13.08 -0.35
N ASP A 189 -3.62 12.05 -0.75
CA ASP A 189 -4.46 11.27 0.16
C ASP A 189 -3.64 10.52 1.22
N ALA A 190 -3.95 10.76 2.50
CA ALA A 190 -3.31 10.10 3.63
C ALA A 190 -3.48 8.57 3.59
N GLY A 191 -4.70 8.10 3.30
CA GLY A 191 -4.99 6.67 3.20
C GLY A 191 -4.20 5.98 2.10
N GLY A 192 -4.11 6.60 0.93
CA GLY A 192 -3.30 6.15 -0.20
C GLY A 192 -1.83 6.01 0.15
N VAL A 193 -1.24 7.00 0.83
CA VAL A 193 0.15 6.93 1.33
C VAL A 193 0.34 5.78 2.31
N GLY A 194 -0.62 5.58 3.22
CA GLY A 194 -0.59 4.44 4.15
C GLY A 194 -0.62 3.08 3.44
N LEU A 195 -1.47 2.93 2.42
CA LEU A 195 -1.52 1.71 1.60
C LEU A 195 -0.21 1.49 0.83
N LEU A 196 0.38 2.54 0.26
CA LEU A 196 1.69 2.48 -0.40
C LEU A 196 2.80 2.02 0.56
N ALA A 197 2.81 2.51 1.81
CA ALA A 197 3.78 2.08 2.82
C ALA A 197 3.69 0.56 3.09
N ILE A 198 2.46 0.03 3.19
CA ILE A 198 2.20 -1.40 3.36
C ILE A 198 2.72 -2.20 2.15
N LEU A 199 2.38 -1.77 0.91
CA LEU A 199 2.81 -2.44 -0.32
C LEU A 199 4.34 -2.44 -0.49
N ARG A 200 5.02 -1.36 -0.09
CA ARG A 200 6.49 -1.31 -0.04
C ARG A 200 7.05 -2.35 0.93
N GLY A 201 6.42 -2.54 2.09
CA GLY A 201 6.81 -3.57 3.04
C GLY A 201 6.61 -4.99 2.50
N PHE A 202 5.55 -5.20 1.73
CA PHE A 202 5.31 -6.46 1.02
C PHE A 202 6.41 -6.73 -0.02
N LEU A 203 6.81 -5.71 -0.77
CA LEU A 203 7.90 -5.77 -1.74
C LEU A 203 9.25 -6.09 -1.08
N ASP A 204 9.55 -5.48 0.07
CA ASP A 204 10.78 -5.73 0.83
C ASP A 204 10.91 -7.24 1.17
N VAL A 205 9.82 -7.89 1.61
CA VAL A 205 9.82 -9.31 1.97
C VAL A 205 10.07 -10.22 0.76
N VAL A 206 9.42 -9.95 -0.38
CA VAL A 206 9.63 -10.80 -1.58
C VAL A 206 11.01 -10.63 -2.19
N ARG A 207 11.66 -9.48 -1.97
CA ARG A 207 13.07 -9.23 -2.35
C ARG A 207 14.07 -9.96 -1.44
N GLY A 208 13.61 -10.61 -0.38
CA GLY A 208 14.45 -11.36 0.55
C GLY A 208 14.85 -10.59 1.80
N GLU A 209 14.31 -9.38 2.03
CA GLU A 209 14.55 -8.60 3.27
C GLU A 209 13.68 -9.13 4.44
N LYS A 210 13.82 -10.44 4.72
CA LYS A 210 13.13 -11.15 5.80
C LYS A 210 13.71 -10.89 7.20
N GLU A 211 14.85 -10.20 7.28
CA GLU A 211 15.40 -9.75 8.55
C GLU A 211 14.98 -8.31 8.81
N LEU A 212 14.50 -8.02 10.03
CA LEU A 212 14.27 -6.66 10.54
C LEU A 212 15.61 -5.91 10.60
N VAL A 213 16.14 -5.50 9.46
CA VAL A 213 17.24 -4.56 9.40
C VAL A 213 16.65 -3.22 9.76
N ARG A 214 16.99 -2.74 10.96
CA ARG A 214 16.72 -1.37 11.39
C ARG A 214 17.28 -0.45 10.31
N ARG A 215 16.43 0.11 9.45
CA ARG A 215 16.87 1.13 8.50
C ARG A 215 17.27 2.31 9.37
N GLU A 216 18.54 2.72 9.31
CA GLU A 216 18.93 4.00 9.91
C GLU A 216 18.01 5.06 9.32
N LYS A 217 17.43 5.93 10.15
CA LYS A 217 16.60 7.05 9.68
C LYS A 217 17.41 7.85 8.66
N VAL A 218 17.21 7.58 7.38
CA VAL A 218 17.66 8.47 6.33
C VAL A 218 16.86 9.73 6.53
N GLY A 219 17.57 10.81 6.85
CA GLY A 219 16.98 12.10 7.17
C GLY A 219 15.90 12.45 6.17
N VAL A 220 14.77 12.89 6.72
CA VAL A 220 13.64 13.59 6.09
C VAL A 220 14.01 14.09 4.71
N LEU A 221 13.25 13.65 3.69
CA LEU A 221 13.17 14.28 2.37
C LEU A 221 13.29 15.79 2.55
N SER A 222 14.49 16.33 2.30
CA SER A 222 14.71 17.77 2.36
C SER A 222 13.79 18.35 1.31
N ARG A 223 12.84 19.18 1.75
CA ARG A 223 12.03 20.03 0.87
C ARG A 223 12.99 20.73 -0.09
N VAL A 224 13.05 20.30 -1.34
CA VAL A 224 13.61 21.14 -2.40
C VAL A 224 12.45 22.02 -2.83
N SER A 225 12.29 23.13 -2.12
CA SER A 225 11.62 24.29 -2.70
C SER A 225 12.60 24.83 -3.76
N PRO A 226 12.25 24.88 -5.05
CA PRO A 226 13.12 25.54 -6.01
C PRO A 226 13.25 27.01 -5.58
N THR A 227 14.48 27.48 -5.46
CA THR A 227 14.76 28.88 -5.19
C THR A 227 14.55 29.67 -6.47
N ALA A 228 14.25 30.97 -6.36
CA ALA A 228 14.02 31.83 -7.53
C ALA A 228 15.22 31.91 -8.49
N GLU A 229 16.42 31.49 -8.05
CA GLU A 229 17.63 31.40 -8.87
C GLU A 229 17.64 30.16 -9.79
N ASP A 230 16.94 29.07 -9.42
CA ASP A 230 16.88 27.83 -10.21
C ASP A 230 16.01 27.95 -11.48
N VAL A 231 15.18 29.01 -11.56
CA VAL A 231 14.27 29.26 -12.70
C VAL A 231 14.97 30.07 -13.81
N GLU A 232 16.08 30.74 -13.49
CA GLU A 232 16.82 31.60 -14.44
C GLU A 232 17.79 30.80 -15.32
N GLU A 233 18.31 29.66 -14.85
CA GLU A 233 19.17 28.77 -15.66
C GLU A 233 18.40 27.96 -16.74
N LEU A 234 17.07 27.78 -16.59
CA LEU A 234 16.25 27.08 -17.57
C LEU A 234 15.89 27.91 -18.81
N TYR A 235 16.02 29.24 -18.77
CA TYR A 235 15.79 30.11 -19.92
C TYR A 235 17.04 30.35 -20.81
N LEU A 236 18.23 29.94 -20.35
CA LEU A 236 19.49 30.10 -21.08
C LEU A 236 19.87 28.92 -22.00
N LEU A 237 19.03 27.87 -22.07
CA LEU A 237 19.27 26.67 -22.88
C LEU A 237 18.26 26.46 -24.03
N LEU A 238 17.42 27.45 -24.35
CA LEU A 238 16.65 27.40 -25.59
C LEU A 238 17.57 27.79 -26.77
N PRO A 239 17.79 26.91 -27.77
CA PRO A 239 18.51 27.31 -28.97
C PRO A 239 17.70 28.38 -29.70
N ASP A 240 18.41 29.44 -30.09
CA ASP A 240 17.92 30.56 -30.89
C ASP A 240 17.26 30.01 -32.17
N VAL A 241 15.93 30.11 -32.26
CA VAL A 241 15.19 29.71 -33.46
C VAL A 241 15.13 30.93 -34.35
N SER A 242 16.05 30.98 -35.32
CA SER A 242 16.02 31.91 -36.46
C SER A 242 14.78 31.71 -37.32
#